data_AF-A0A5C7Z3R2-F1
#
_entry.id   AF-A0A5C7Z3R2-F1
#
_cell.length_a   1.000
_cell.length_b   1.000
_cell.length_c   1.000
_cell.angle_alpha   90.00
_cell.angle_beta   90.00
_cell.angle_gamma   90.00
#
_symmetry.space_group_name_H-M   'P 1'
#
loop_
_entity.id
_entity.type
_entity.pdbx_description
1 polymer ?
#
loop_
_entity_poly.entity_id
_entity_poly.type
_entity_poly.pdbx_seq_one_letter_code
_entity_poly.pdbx_strand_id
1 'polypeptide(L)'
;MKKIIIPALLMCAFAACAPEKPNTEGEAKPEKSAVEAVIDPTKGIGQVKNVTLESPLDQGRVKRGIAIYEMKCQSCHKLDDTRLVGPGWKDITKKRKPEWIMNMITNVDMMLDQDPEAQKLLELCLMRMPNQNMSIGDARDVLEYMRSNDGEK
;
A
#
# COMPACT_ATOMS: atom_id res chain seq x y z
N MET A 1 20.50 -10.24 -67.92
CA MET A 1 20.16 -9.07 -68.76
C MET A 1 18.70 -8.72 -68.53
N LYS A 2 18.44 -7.43 -68.27
CA LYS A 2 17.14 -6.82 -67.96
C LYS A 2 16.15 -6.91 -69.13
N LYS A 3 14.85 -6.92 -68.79
CA LYS A 3 13.70 -6.13 -69.32
C LYS A 3 12.41 -6.89 -68.99
N ILE A 4 11.70 -6.60 -67.88
CA ILE A 4 10.71 -5.52 -67.66
C ILE A 4 9.72 -5.38 -68.82
N ILE A 5 8.47 -5.82 -68.61
CA ILE A 5 7.23 -5.15 -69.07
C ILE A 5 6.12 -5.37 -68.00
N ILE A 6 5.79 -4.29 -67.29
CA ILE A 6 4.54 -3.94 -66.58
C ILE A 6 3.68 -3.16 -67.62
N PRO A 7 2.32 -2.99 -67.58
CA PRO A 7 1.35 -3.12 -66.47
C PRO A 7 -0.01 -3.79 -66.83
N ALA A 8 -0.85 -4.06 -65.83
CA ALA A 8 -2.27 -3.73 -65.90
C ALA A 8 -2.89 -3.71 -64.50
N LEU A 9 -3.31 -2.50 -64.13
CA LEU A 9 -4.06 -2.10 -62.96
C LEU A 9 -5.40 -2.87 -62.90
N LEU A 10 -5.67 -3.61 -61.82
CA LEU A 10 -7.05 -3.90 -61.43
C LEU A 10 -7.19 -3.76 -59.91
N MET A 11 -7.63 -2.57 -59.56
CA MET A 11 -8.00 -2.12 -58.23
C MET A 11 -9.35 -2.77 -57.89
N CYS A 12 -9.33 -3.85 -57.09
CA CYS A 12 -10.53 -4.36 -56.44
C CYS A 12 -10.58 -3.78 -55.02
N ALA A 13 -11.49 -2.83 -54.84
CA ALA A 13 -11.80 -2.22 -53.56
C ALA A 13 -12.35 -3.29 -52.60
N PHE A 14 -11.65 -3.50 -51.48
CA PHE A 14 -12.23 -4.19 -50.34
C PHE A 14 -13.23 -3.24 -49.68
N ALA A 15 -14.51 -3.49 -49.90
CA ALA A 15 -15.58 -2.90 -49.12
C ALA A 15 -15.51 -3.45 -47.69
N ALA A 16 -15.08 -2.58 -46.77
CA ALA A 16 -15.17 -2.81 -45.35
C ALA A 16 -16.62 -2.67 -44.89
N CYS A 17 -17.17 -3.73 -44.29
CA CYS A 17 -18.28 -3.63 -43.34
C CYS A 17 -17.77 -4.14 -42.00
N ALA A 18 -17.31 -3.21 -41.18
CA ALA A 18 -17.12 -3.42 -39.76
C ALA A 18 -18.49 -3.40 -39.06
N PRO A 19 -18.72 -4.20 -38.00
CA PRO A 19 -19.89 -4.04 -37.16
C PRO A 19 -19.81 -2.71 -36.41
N GLU A 20 -20.91 -1.97 -36.41
CA GLU A 20 -21.08 -0.67 -35.79
C GLU A 20 -20.73 -0.72 -34.30
N LYS A 21 -19.78 0.14 -33.90
CA LYS A 21 -19.49 0.41 -32.49
C LYS A 21 -20.59 1.31 -31.95
N PRO A 22 -21.24 0.99 -30.82
CA PRO A 22 -21.98 2.01 -30.11
C PRO A 22 -20.96 3.00 -29.54
N ASN A 23 -21.06 4.25 -29.99
CA ASN A 23 -20.45 5.40 -29.32
C ASN A 23 -21.10 5.54 -27.95
N THR A 24 -20.55 4.85 -26.95
CA THR A 24 -20.66 5.28 -25.57
C THR A 24 -19.60 6.34 -25.39
N GLU A 25 -20.00 7.60 -25.53
CA GLU A 25 -19.33 8.74 -24.89
C GLU A 25 -19.32 8.43 -23.40
N GLY A 26 -18.25 7.76 -22.97
CA GLY A 26 -17.91 7.64 -21.56
C GLY A 26 -17.52 9.02 -21.10
N GLU A 27 -18.46 9.68 -20.42
CA GLU A 27 -18.19 10.83 -19.57
C GLU A 27 -16.88 10.58 -18.82
N ALA A 28 -15.88 11.41 -19.11
CA ALA A 28 -14.74 11.59 -18.23
C ALA A 28 -15.27 12.19 -16.93
N LYS A 29 -15.78 11.32 -16.06
CA LYS A 29 -16.04 11.63 -14.66
C LYS A 29 -14.70 12.09 -14.07
N PRO A 30 -14.62 13.26 -13.41
CA PRO A 30 -13.38 13.67 -12.81
C PRO A 30 -12.99 12.59 -11.81
N GLU A 31 -11.77 12.05 -11.95
CA GLU A 31 -11.12 11.31 -10.89
C GLU A 31 -11.16 12.21 -9.66
N LYS A 32 -12.06 11.89 -8.73
CA LYS A 32 -12.01 12.39 -7.37
C LYS A 32 -10.65 11.97 -6.84
N SER A 33 -9.73 12.94 -6.87
CA SER A 33 -8.39 12.90 -6.31
C SER A 33 -8.37 12.04 -5.05
N ALA A 34 -7.43 11.10 -4.97
CA ALA A 34 -7.21 10.20 -3.82
C ALA A 34 -7.10 10.94 -2.47
N VAL A 35 -6.91 12.26 -2.51
CA VAL A 35 -6.97 13.19 -1.38
C VAL A 35 -8.36 13.21 -0.69
N GLU A 36 -9.46 12.92 -1.38
CA GLU A 36 -10.81 12.97 -0.77
C GLU A 36 -11.15 11.77 0.14
N ALA A 37 -10.32 10.71 0.18
CA ALA A 37 -10.53 9.56 1.07
C ALA A 37 -9.84 9.68 2.44
N VAL A 38 -9.12 10.79 2.68
CA VAL A 38 -8.39 11.07 3.92
C VAL A 38 -9.25 11.97 4.82
N ILE A 39 -10.17 11.35 5.55
CA ILE A 39 -11.06 12.03 6.49
C ILE A 39 -10.27 12.57 7.70
N ASP A 40 -9.13 11.95 8.03
CA ASP A 40 -8.17 12.40 9.05
C ASP A 40 -6.75 12.03 8.59
N PRO A 41 -5.88 13.00 8.23
CA PRO A 41 -4.54 12.72 7.73
C PRO A 41 -3.64 12.04 8.77
N THR A 42 -3.96 12.14 10.05
CA THR A 42 -3.18 11.49 11.12
C THR A 42 -3.43 9.98 11.23
N LYS A 43 -4.47 9.46 10.55
CA LYS A 43 -4.79 8.02 10.47
C LYS A 43 -4.21 7.33 9.23
N GLY A 44 -3.56 8.09 8.35
CA GLY A 44 -3.00 7.60 7.10
C GLY A 44 -4.06 7.24 6.06
N ILE A 45 -3.59 6.63 4.99
CA ILE A 45 -4.35 6.34 3.77
C ILE A 45 -4.61 4.83 3.71
N GLY A 46 -5.86 4.43 3.94
CA GLY A 46 -6.28 3.03 3.83
C GLY A 46 -7.67 2.75 4.37
N GLN A 47 -8.00 1.46 4.44
CA GLN A 47 -9.32 0.96 4.85
C GLN A 47 -9.53 1.01 6.37
N VAL A 48 -8.45 1.08 7.16
CA VAL A 48 -8.53 1.10 8.63
C VAL A 48 -8.86 2.52 9.07
N LYS A 49 -10.13 2.76 9.41
CA LYS A 49 -10.61 4.08 9.84
C LYS A 49 -10.74 4.22 11.35
N ASN A 50 -10.94 3.12 12.07
CA ASN A 50 -11.06 3.09 13.53
C ASN A 50 -10.43 1.81 14.07
N VAL A 51 -9.76 1.91 15.21
CA VAL A 51 -9.23 0.75 15.94
C VAL A 51 -9.62 0.83 17.41
N THR A 52 -10.28 -0.20 17.91
CA THR A 52 -10.51 -0.37 19.36
C THR A 52 -9.30 -1.05 20.00
N LEU A 53 -8.78 -0.42 21.05
CA LEU A 53 -7.67 -0.93 21.85
C LEU A 53 -8.19 -1.26 23.24
N GLU A 54 -8.03 -2.52 23.63
CA GLU A 54 -8.42 -3.01 24.95
C GLU A 54 -7.22 -2.96 25.91
N SER A 55 -7.53 -2.91 27.21
CA SER A 55 -6.56 -3.09 28.29
C SER A 55 -7.21 -3.99 29.37
N PRO A 56 -6.56 -5.08 29.81
CA PRO A 56 -5.18 -5.49 29.49
C PRO A 56 -5.00 -5.98 28.04
N LEU A 57 -3.73 -6.10 27.60
CA LEU A 57 -3.41 -6.62 26.27
C LEU A 57 -3.93 -8.05 26.06
N ASP A 58 -4.43 -8.31 24.86
CA ASP A 58 -4.78 -9.67 24.46
C ASP A 58 -3.50 -10.47 24.18
N GLN A 59 -3.13 -11.32 25.13
CA GLN A 59 -1.93 -12.16 25.06
C GLN A 59 -1.93 -13.15 23.88
N GLY A 60 -3.11 -13.54 23.39
CA GLY A 60 -3.24 -14.35 22.19
C GLY A 60 -2.82 -13.58 20.94
N ARG A 61 -3.20 -12.30 20.85
CA ARG A 61 -2.79 -11.40 19.77
C ARG A 61 -1.31 -11.06 19.83
N VAL A 62 -0.78 -10.77 21.02
CA VAL A 62 0.65 -10.51 21.21
C VAL A 62 1.48 -11.68 20.66
N LYS A 63 1.13 -12.92 21.01
CA LYS A 63 1.83 -14.12 20.51
C LYS A 63 1.78 -14.24 18.98
N ARG A 64 0.63 -13.98 18.36
CA ARG A 64 0.52 -14.00 16.88
C ARG A 64 1.31 -12.86 16.25
N GLY A 65 1.27 -11.66 16.83
CA GLY A 65 2.05 -10.51 16.40
C GLY A 65 3.56 -10.74 16.46
N ILE A 66 4.07 -11.43 17.49
CA ILE A 66 5.47 -11.86 17.59
C ILE A 66 5.83 -12.77 16.42
N ALA A 67 5.03 -13.82 16.18
CA ALA A 67 5.30 -14.75 15.09
C ALA A 67 5.33 -14.04 13.72
N ILE A 68 4.40 -13.11 13.50
CA ILE A 68 4.39 -12.30 12.27
C ILE A 68 5.63 -11.40 12.19
N TYR A 69 6.03 -10.76 13.29
CA TYR A 69 7.23 -9.92 13.33
C TYR A 69 8.48 -10.72 12.93
N GLU A 70 8.67 -11.89 13.53
CA GLU A 70 9.82 -12.76 13.24
C GLU A 70 9.85 -13.17 11.76
N MET A 71 8.70 -13.50 11.17
CA MET A 71 8.63 -13.96 9.78
C MET A 71 8.72 -12.84 8.75
N LYS A 72 8.15 -11.65 9.01
CA LYS A 72 7.92 -10.62 7.99
C LYS A 72 8.56 -9.27 8.26
N CYS A 73 8.98 -8.99 9.50
CA CYS A 73 9.40 -7.64 9.90
C CYS A 73 10.83 -7.59 10.46
N GLN A 74 11.28 -8.63 11.15
CA GLN A 74 12.54 -8.66 11.89
C GLN A 74 13.78 -8.44 11.02
N SER A 75 13.74 -8.87 9.76
CA SER A 75 14.83 -8.64 8.80
C SER A 75 15.08 -7.17 8.54
N CYS A 76 14.09 -6.30 8.75
CA CYS A 76 14.13 -4.89 8.41
C CYS A 76 14.01 -3.96 9.63
N HIS A 77 13.28 -4.36 10.67
CA HIS A 77 12.94 -3.53 11.82
C HIS A 77 13.47 -4.13 13.12
N LYS A 78 14.12 -3.29 13.94
CA LYS A 78 14.46 -3.63 15.33
C LYS A 78 13.36 -3.19 16.28
N LEU A 79 13.32 -3.83 17.43
CA LEU A 79 12.36 -3.55 18.51
C LEU A 79 12.72 -2.29 19.32
N ASP A 80 13.98 -1.86 19.23
CA ASP A 80 14.49 -0.64 19.84
C ASP A 80 14.42 0.55 18.85
N ASP A 81 15.21 1.61 19.08
CA ASP A 81 15.32 2.78 18.19
C ASP A 81 16.34 2.58 17.05
N THR A 82 16.97 1.42 16.94
CA THR A 82 17.96 1.13 15.92
C THR A 82 17.31 1.04 14.55
N ARG A 83 17.75 1.90 13.62
CA ARG A 83 17.44 1.77 12.19
C ARG A 83 18.34 0.69 11.58
N LEU A 84 17.74 -0.34 10.98
CA LEU A 84 18.47 -1.36 10.22
C LEU A 84 18.24 -1.15 8.71
N VAL A 85 17.07 -1.54 8.22
CA VAL A 85 16.58 -1.20 6.89
C VAL A 85 15.42 -0.21 7.03
N GLY A 86 14.44 -0.58 7.85
CA GLY A 86 13.38 0.32 8.30
C GLY A 86 13.70 0.97 9.65
N PRO A 87 12.87 1.92 10.10
CA PRO A 87 13.00 2.53 11.42
C PRO A 87 12.74 1.50 12.53
N GLY A 88 13.38 1.68 13.68
CA GLY A 88 13.10 0.91 14.89
C GLY A 88 11.69 1.16 15.45
N TRP A 89 11.16 0.18 16.18
CA TRP A 89 9.78 0.21 16.70
C TRP A 89 9.62 0.87 18.07
N LYS A 90 10.70 1.27 18.74
CA LYS A 90 10.60 1.90 20.06
C LYS A 90 9.65 3.10 20.07
N ASP A 91 8.64 3.00 20.93
CA ASP A 91 7.60 3.99 21.17
C ASP A 91 6.76 4.34 19.93
N ILE A 92 6.67 3.44 18.93
CA ILE A 92 5.88 3.68 17.73
C ILE A 92 4.39 3.89 18.04
N THR A 93 3.84 3.16 19.03
CA THR A 93 2.42 3.30 19.41
C THR A 93 2.14 4.58 20.19
N LYS A 94 3.19 5.24 20.71
CA LYS A 94 3.12 6.56 21.34
C LYS A 94 3.26 7.69 20.32
N LYS A 95 3.91 7.42 19.19
CA LYS A 95 4.20 8.40 18.12
C LYS A 95 3.13 8.43 17.03
N ARG A 96 2.46 7.32 16.76
CA ARG A 96 1.52 7.16 15.64
C ARG A 96 0.21 6.55 16.11
N LYS A 97 -0.89 7.00 15.51
CA LYS A 97 -2.22 6.43 15.75
C LYS A 97 -2.26 4.96 15.33
N PRO A 98 -3.06 4.11 16.01
CA PRO A 98 -3.17 2.70 15.66
C PRO A 98 -3.68 2.48 14.23
N GLU A 99 -4.58 3.33 13.73
CA GLU A 99 -5.03 3.31 12.34
C GLU A 99 -3.88 3.56 11.36
N TRP A 100 -3.02 4.53 11.66
CA TRP A 100 -1.89 4.87 10.80
C TRP A 100 -0.91 3.70 10.71
N ILE A 101 -0.59 3.07 11.85
CA ILE A 101 0.28 1.90 11.90
C ILE A 101 -0.30 0.76 11.07
N MET A 102 -1.60 0.46 11.24
CA MET A 102 -2.24 -0.62 10.49
C MET A 102 -2.32 -0.30 8.99
N ASN A 103 -2.66 0.94 8.60
CA ASN A 103 -2.68 1.34 7.20
C ASN A 103 -1.27 1.31 6.57
N MET A 104 -0.23 1.68 7.32
CA MET A 104 1.16 1.51 6.88
C MET A 104 1.49 0.04 6.59
N ILE A 105 1.01 -0.89 7.41
CA ILE A 105 1.24 -2.34 7.23
C ILE A 105 0.44 -2.89 6.03
N THR A 106 -0.81 -2.49 5.87
CA THR A 106 -1.74 -3.10 4.89
C THR A 106 -1.79 -2.40 3.53
N ASN A 107 -1.33 -1.14 3.45
CA ASN A 107 -1.46 -0.29 2.27
C ASN A 107 -0.17 0.46 1.95
N VAL A 108 0.96 -0.25 2.07
CA VAL A 108 2.32 0.30 2.01
C VAL A 108 2.54 1.23 0.82
N ASP A 109 2.12 0.82 -0.38
CA ASP A 109 2.41 1.59 -1.59
C ASP A 109 1.75 2.97 -1.58
N MET A 110 0.45 3.01 -1.32
CA MET A 110 -0.30 4.27 -1.23
C MET A 110 0.19 5.14 -0.08
N MET A 111 0.57 4.54 1.05
CA MET A 111 1.15 5.27 2.17
C MET A 111 2.46 5.93 1.75
N LEU A 112 3.39 5.20 1.15
CA LEU A 112 4.67 5.75 0.73
C LEU A 112 4.55 6.77 -0.42
N ASP A 113 3.53 6.65 -1.26
CA ASP A 113 3.31 7.56 -2.38
C ASP A 113 2.63 8.87 -1.98
N GLN A 114 1.79 8.87 -0.93
CA GLN A 114 0.88 9.98 -0.65
C GLN A 114 0.81 10.43 0.83
N ASP A 115 1.14 9.57 1.80
CA ASP A 115 1.12 9.96 3.22
C ASP A 115 2.40 10.74 3.56
N PRO A 116 2.30 12.03 3.98
CA PRO A 116 3.49 12.85 4.22
C PRO A 116 4.42 12.30 5.31
N GLU A 117 3.86 11.60 6.29
CA GLU A 117 4.63 11.02 7.39
C GLU A 117 5.35 9.73 6.97
N ALA A 118 4.77 8.95 6.06
CA ALA A 118 5.42 7.80 5.43
C ALA A 118 6.52 8.25 4.47
N GLN A 119 6.31 9.32 3.70
CA GLN A 119 7.33 9.91 2.81
C GLN A 119 8.57 10.38 3.57
N LYS A 120 8.41 11.04 4.72
CA LYS A 120 9.55 11.40 5.59
C LYS A 120 10.33 10.18 6.05
N LEU A 121 9.64 9.08 6.38
CA LEU A 121 10.30 7.83 6.76
C LEU A 121 11.02 7.17 5.57
N LEU A 122 10.46 7.28 4.36
CA LEU A 122 11.09 6.82 3.13
C LEU A 122 12.39 7.58 2.85
N GLU A 123 12.37 8.90 2.96
CA GLU A 123 13.56 9.75 2.82
C GLU A 123 14.60 9.41 3.89
N LEU A 124 14.17 9.14 5.12
CA LEU A 124 15.06 8.70 6.18
C LEU A 124 15.69 7.34 5.90
N CYS A 125 14.94 6.39 5.36
CA CYS A 125 15.41 5.01 5.22
C CYS A 125 16.07 4.72 3.86
N LEU A 126 15.82 5.56 2.85
CA LEU A 126 16.30 5.42 1.47
C LEU A 126 15.93 4.08 0.80
N MET A 127 15.03 3.31 1.44
CA MET A 127 14.55 2.04 0.94
C MET A 127 13.04 1.99 1.12
N ARG A 128 12.35 1.65 0.03
CA ARG A 128 10.90 1.46 0.04
C ARG A 128 10.57 0.18 0.80
N MET A 129 9.68 0.27 1.79
CA MET A 129 9.13 -0.93 2.43
C MET A 129 8.32 -1.71 1.39
N PRO A 130 8.56 -3.02 1.19
CA PRO A 130 7.76 -3.82 0.28
C PRO A 130 6.42 -4.20 0.90
N ASN A 131 5.36 -4.24 0.08
CA ASN A 131 4.06 -4.72 0.50
C ASN A 131 4.13 -6.21 0.90
N GLN A 132 3.79 -6.51 2.16
CA GLN A 132 3.84 -7.85 2.74
C GLN A 132 2.53 -8.66 2.56
N ASN A 133 1.57 -8.10 1.81
CA ASN A 133 0.23 -8.64 1.56
C ASN A 133 -0.45 -9.11 2.85
N MET A 134 -0.39 -8.26 3.89
CA MET A 134 -0.93 -8.59 5.21
C MET A 134 -2.42 -8.29 5.28
N SER A 135 -3.16 -9.18 5.95
CA SER A 135 -4.56 -8.93 6.27
C SER A 135 -4.69 -7.87 7.36
N ILE A 136 -5.88 -7.26 7.47
CA ILE A 136 -6.20 -6.33 8.57
C ILE A 136 -6.07 -7.04 9.94
N GLY A 137 -6.44 -8.33 10.00
CA GLY A 137 -6.30 -9.14 11.22
C GLY A 137 -4.84 -9.28 11.65
N ASP A 138 -3.95 -9.65 10.72
CA ASP A 138 -2.52 -9.78 10.97
C ASP A 138 -1.90 -8.44 11.38
N ALA A 139 -2.26 -7.36 10.69
CA ALA A 139 -1.80 -6.01 11.03
C ALA A 139 -2.25 -5.61 12.45
N ARG A 140 -3.47 -6.00 12.85
CA ARG A 140 -3.99 -5.71 14.19
C ARG A 140 -3.32 -6.57 15.26
N ASP A 141 -2.87 -7.78 14.94
CA ASP A 141 -2.05 -8.62 15.83
C ASP A 141 -0.63 -8.07 15.99
N VAL A 142 0.00 -7.60 14.90
CA VAL A 142 1.29 -6.90 14.95
C VAL A 142 1.19 -5.61 15.76
N LEU A 143 0.12 -4.83 15.60
CA LEU A 143 -0.11 -3.64 16.42
C LEU A 143 -0.20 -3.99 17.91
N GLU A 144 -0.85 -5.11 18.29
CA GLU A 144 -0.89 -5.52 19.70
C GLU A 144 0.52 -5.85 20.23
N TYR A 145 1.35 -6.48 19.40
CA TYR A 145 2.74 -6.73 19.76
C TYR A 145 3.56 -5.44 19.89
N MET A 146 3.39 -4.47 18.98
CA MET A 146 4.03 -3.15 19.12
C MET A 146 3.62 -2.45 20.43
N ARG A 147 2.36 -2.55 20.85
CA ARG A 147 1.89 -2.03 22.15
C ARG A 147 2.60 -2.71 23.32
N SER A 148 2.74 -4.03 23.26
CA SER A 148 3.50 -4.81 24.25
C SER A 148 4.98 -4.39 24.29
N ASN A 149 5.61 -4.19 23.12
CA ASN A 149 6.99 -3.72 23.00
C ASN A 149 7.18 -2.34 23.65
N ASP A 150 6.19 -1.46 23.51
CA ASP A 150 6.23 -0.09 24.02
C ASP A 150 5.80 0.02 25.51
N GLY A 151 5.58 -1.11 26.16
CA GLY A 151 5.41 -1.24 27.62
C GLY A 151 3.97 -1.36 28.11
N GLU A 152 2.98 -1.51 27.22
CA GLU A 152 1.61 -1.82 27.64
C GLU A 152 1.52 -3.25 28.19
N LYS A 153 0.57 -3.49 29.10
CA LYS A 153 0.39 -4.75 29.84
C LYS A 153 -0.92 -5.43 29.50
#